data_AF-A0A838JFF9-F1
#
_entry.id   AF-A0A838JFF9-F1
#
_cell.length_a   1.000
_cell.length_b   1.000
_cell.length_c   1.000
_cell.angle_alpha   90.00
_cell.angle_beta   90.00
_cell.angle_gamma   90.00
#
_symmetry.space_group_name_H-M   'P 1'
#
loop_
_entity.id
_entity.type
_entity.pdbx_description
1 polymer ?
#
loop_
_entity_poly.entity_id
_entity_poly.type
_entity_poly.pdbx_seq_one_letter_code
_entity_poly.pdbx_strand_id
1 'polypeptide(L)' 'HSTHVKGGGTYDAGTGTEIPRIQVTLATGIPEERCRRVNLGYLDPRTIDPREWENREHEGLLYVPHAGEKLYRVPA' A
#
# COMPACT_ATOMS: atom_id res chain seq x y z
N HIS A 1 8.83 6.28 -11.42
CA HIS A 1 8.19 6.54 -10.11
C HIS A 1 7.27 5.42 -9.67
N SER A 2 6.45 4.82 -10.54
CA SER A 2 5.50 3.75 -10.15
C SER A 2 6.15 2.53 -9.49
N THR A 3 7.33 2.10 -9.96
CA THR A 3 8.11 1.00 -9.35
C THR A 3 8.55 1.30 -7.91
N HIS A 4 8.87 2.56 -7.59
CA HIS A 4 9.21 2.95 -6.22
C HIS A 4 8.00 2.87 -5.28
N VAL A 5 6.80 3.15 -5.80
CA VAL A 5 5.56 3.11 -5.01
C VAL A 5 5.11 1.67 -4.78
N LYS A 6 5.06 0.84 -5.83
CA LYS A 6 4.59 -0.55 -5.71
C LYS A 6 5.62 -1.49 -5.06
N GLY A 7 6.89 -1.09 -5.05
CA GLY A 7 7.98 -1.86 -4.48
C GLY A 7 8.41 -3.00 -5.40
N GLY A 8 9.11 -3.97 -4.82
CA GLY A 8 9.55 -5.17 -5.54
C GLY A 8 8.40 -6.11 -5.90
N GLY A 9 8.65 -7.00 -6.86
CA GLY A 9 7.71 -8.03 -7.32
C GLY A 9 8.36 -8.92 -8.37
N THR A 10 7.58 -9.81 -8.95
CA THR A 10 7.98 -10.66 -10.08
C THR A 10 7.08 -10.40 -11.29
N TYR A 11 7.60 -10.70 -12.48
CA TYR A 11 6.84 -10.64 -13.72
C TYR A 11 6.99 -11.97 -14.45
N ASP A 12 5.86 -12.57 -14.80
CA ASP A 12 5.81 -13.78 -15.62
C ASP A 12 5.72 -13.38 -17.10
N ALA A 13 6.80 -13.58 -17.84
CA ALA A 13 6.86 -13.25 -19.27
C ALA A 13 5.97 -14.15 -20.15
N GLY A 14 5.63 -15.36 -19.70
CA GLY A 14 4.77 -16.29 -20.44
C GLY A 14 3.30 -15.91 -20.36
N THR A 15 2.85 -15.37 -19.22
CA THR A 15 1.45 -14.94 -19.02
C THR A 15 1.26 -13.42 -19.13
N GLY A 16 2.34 -12.66 -19.07
CA GLY A 16 2.30 -11.20 -18.99
C GLY A 16 1.83 -10.65 -17.63
N THR A 17 1.88 -11.47 -16.59
CA THR A 17 1.33 -11.13 -15.26
C THR A 17 2.39 -10.53 -14.34
N GLU A 18 2.07 -9.38 -13.75
CA GLU A 18 2.85 -8.78 -12.65
C GLU A 18 2.34 -9.28 -11.29
N ILE A 19 3.24 -9.76 -10.44
CA ILE A 19 2.95 -10.24 -9.08
C ILE A 19 3.71 -9.34 -8.09
N PRO A 20 3.06 -8.30 -7.53
CA PRO A 20 3.70 -7.39 -6.60
C PRO A 20 3.93 -8.08 -5.25
N ARG A 21 5.04 -7.75 -4.56
CA ARG A 21 5.34 -8.28 -3.21
C ARG A 21 4.35 -7.78 -2.16
N ILE A 22 3.78 -6.59 -2.37
CA ILE A 22 2.84 -5.95 -1.46
C ILE A 22 1.66 -5.35 -2.23
N GLN A 23 0.51 -5.25 -1.57
CA GLN A 23 -0.60 -4.47 -2.08
C GLN A 23 -0.56 -3.05 -1.51
N VAL A 24 -0.38 -2.08 -2.41
CA VAL A 24 -0.52 -0.65 -2.11
C VAL A 24 -1.93 -0.20 -2.47
N THR A 25 -2.63 0.36 -1.50
CA THR A 25 -4.01 0.86 -1.60
C THR A 25 -4.02 2.35 -1.25
N LEU A 26 -4.69 3.17 -2.06
CA LEU A 26 -4.84 4.60 -1.79
C LEU A 26 -6.21 4.88 -1.15
N ALA A 27 -6.19 5.38 0.09
CA ALA A 27 -7.35 5.99 0.73
C ALA A 27 -7.38 7.50 0.46
N THR A 28 -8.01 7.91 -0.64
CA THR A 28 -7.90 9.28 -1.17
C THR A 28 -9.15 9.73 -1.92
N GLY A 29 -9.23 11.02 -2.25
CA GLY A 29 -10.30 11.57 -3.10
C GLY A 29 -10.11 11.30 -4.60
N ILE A 30 -9.02 10.65 -5.00
CA ILE A 30 -8.82 10.18 -6.38
C ILE A 30 -9.87 9.11 -6.71
N PRO A 31 -10.56 9.18 -7.87
CA PRO A 31 -11.53 8.16 -8.26
C PRO A 31 -10.92 6.75 -8.32
N GLU A 32 -11.67 5.76 -7.84
CA GLU A 32 -11.25 4.35 -7.79
C GLU A 32 -10.74 3.84 -9.15
N GLU A 33 -11.45 4.14 -10.24
CA GLU A 33 -11.08 3.73 -11.59
C GLU A 33 -9.66 4.20 -11.94
N ARG A 34 -9.28 5.42 -11.54
CA ARG A 34 -7.95 5.97 -11.79
C ARG A 34 -6.87 5.24 -11.00
N CYS A 35 -7.16 4.85 -9.75
CA CYS A 35 -6.24 4.04 -8.93
C CYS A 35 -6.02 2.66 -9.57
N ARG A 36 -7.10 1.98 -9.98
CA ARG A 36 -7.05 0.65 -10.61
C ARG A 36 -6.29 0.68 -11.94
N ARG A 37 -6.46 1.73 -12.75
CA ARG A 37 -5.73 1.91 -14.01
C ARG A 37 -4.21 1.93 -13.87
N VAL A 38 -3.69 2.24 -12.68
CA VAL A 38 -2.24 2.25 -12.40
C VAL A 38 -1.82 1.13 -11.44
N ASN A 39 -2.61 0.05 -11.37
CA ASN A 39 -2.35 -1.14 -10.56
C ASN A 39 -2.24 -0.86 -9.03
N LEU A 40 -3.02 0.11 -8.56
CA LEU A 40 -3.17 0.42 -7.13
C LEU A 40 -4.55 0.01 -6.63
N GLY A 41 -4.60 -0.44 -5.38
CA GLY A 41 -5.87 -0.59 -4.66
C GLY A 41 -6.50 0.77 -4.40
N TYR A 42 -7.80 0.76 -4.14
CA TYR A 42 -8.55 1.91 -3.71
C TYR A 42 -9.32 1.57 -2.42
N LEU A 43 -9.46 2.55 -1.55
CA LEU A 43 -10.32 2.51 -0.39
C LEU A 43 -10.95 3.89 -0.22
N ASP A 44 -12.24 3.95 0.10
CA ASP A 44 -12.87 5.25 0.36
C ASP A 44 -12.34 5.80 1.69
N PRO A 45 -11.66 6.96 1.73
CA PRO A 45 -11.14 7.52 2.98
C PRO A 45 -12.23 7.88 3.98
N ARG A 46 -13.50 7.96 3.57
CA ARG A 46 -14.64 8.27 4.44
C ARG A 46 -15.19 7.04 5.16
N THR A 47 -14.82 5.84 4.74
CA THR A 47 -15.31 4.58 5.32
C THR A 47 -14.35 3.96 6.31
N ILE A 48 -13.21 4.60 6.57
CA ILE A 48 -12.20 4.15 7.52
C ILE A 48 -11.88 5.25 8.53
N ASP A 49 -11.57 4.84 9.76
CA ASP A 49 -10.86 5.67 10.73
C ASP A 49 -9.49 5.02 11.01
N PRO A 50 -8.38 5.60 10.50
CA PRO A 50 -7.05 5.03 10.72
C PRO A 50 -6.65 4.85 12.19
N ARG A 51 -7.29 5.59 13.10
CA ARG A 51 -7.04 5.50 14.54
C ARG A 51 -7.48 4.16 15.12
N GLU A 52 -8.38 3.43 14.46
CA GLU A 52 -8.77 2.07 14.85
C GLU A 52 -7.64 1.04 14.73
N TRP A 53 -6.53 1.41 14.08
CA TRP A 53 -5.32 0.59 13.97
C TRP A 53 -4.22 1.00 14.96
N GLU A 54 -4.43 2.03 15.77
CA GLU A 54 -3.46 2.45 16.80
C GLU A 54 -3.29 1.36 17.89
N ASN A 55 -2.04 1.11 18.29
CA ASN A 55 -1.68 0.16 19.35
C ASN A 55 -2.05 -1.32 19.08
N ARG A 56 -2.18 -1.69 17.81
CA ARG A 56 -2.53 -3.05 17.36
C ARG A 56 -1.36 -3.78 16.70
N GLU A 57 -0.14 -3.43 17.06
CA GLU A 57 1.09 -4.05 16.54
C GLU A 57 1.17 -5.54 16.89
N HIS A 58 0.56 -5.93 18.02
CA HIS A 58 0.45 -7.33 18.43
C HIS A 58 -0.39 -8.18 17.47
N GLU A 59 -1.27 -7.56 16.69
CA GLU A 59 -2.06 -8.20 15.62
C GLU A 59 -1.35 -8.12 14.25
N GLY A 60 -0.16 -7.53 14.20
CA GLY A 60 0.59 -7.28 12.97
C GLY A 60 0.17 -6.01 12.23
N LEU A 61 -0.58 -5.11 12.87
CA LEU A 61 -0.97 -3.82 12.29
C LEU A 61 -0.09 -2.69 12.80
N LEU A 62 0.58 -2.00 11.88
CA LEU A 62 1.40 -0.83 12.22
C LEU A 62 0.70 0.45 11.73
N TYR A 63 0.40 1.35 12.66
CA TYR A 63 -0.08 2.69 12.36
C TYR A 63 1.07 3.70 12.47
N VAL A 64 1.25 4.51 11.42
CA VAL A 64 2.30 5.54 11.38
C VAL A 64 1.65 6.90 11.07
N PRO A 65 1.42 7.76 12.08
CA PRO A 65 0.95 9.11 11.84
C PRO A 65 2.08 9.93 11.18
N HIS A 66 1.71 10.83 10.26
CA HIS A 66 2.67 11.62 9.48
C HIS A 66 3.72 10.73 8.76
N ALA A 67 3.23 9.65 8.14
CA ALA A 67 4.08 8.73 7.37
C ALA A 67 4.82 9.43 6.23
N GLY A 68 6.04 8.95 5.93
CA GLY A 68 6.90 9.47 4.86
C GLY A 68 8.22 10.07 5.33
N GLU A 69 8.37 10.35 6.63
CA GLU A 69 9.56 11.01 7.20
C GLU A 69 10.52 10.03 7.90
N LYS A 70 10.04 8.84 8.27
CA LYS A 70 10.82 7.82 8.99
C LYS A 70 11.18 6.66 8.06
N LEU A 71 12.46 6.31 8.04
CA LEU A 71 12.95 5.11 7.36
C LEU A 71 12.99 3.94 8.35
N TYR A 72 12.36 2.83 7.95
CA TYR A 72 12.30 1.60 8.75
C TYR A 72 13.33 0.60 8.24
N ARG A 73 14.10 0.03 9.16
CA ARG A 73 15.05 -1.05 8.89
C ARG A 73 14.73 -2.22 9.82
N VAL A 74 14.52 -3.40 9.24
CA VAL A 74 14.40 -4.63 10.02
C VAL A 74 15.79 -5.02 10.53
N PRO A 75 15.94 -5.39 11.82
CA PRO A 75 17.19 -5.93 12.33
C PRO A 75 17.65 -7.13 11.50
N ALA A 76 18.97 -7.33 11.42
CA ALA A 76 19.54 -8.51 10.80
C ALA A 76 19.28 -9.76 11.65
#